data_AF-A0A2A6E240-F1
#
_entry.id   AF-A0A2A6E240-F1
#
_cell.length_a   1.000
_cell.length_b   1.000
_cell.length_c   1.000
_cell.angle_alpha   90.00
_cell.angle_beta   90.00
_cell.angle_gamma   90.00
#
_symmetry.space_group_name_H-M   'P 1'
#
loop_
_entity.id
_entity.type
_entity.pdbx_description
1 polymer ?
#
loop_
_entity_poly.entity_id
_entity_poly.type
_entity_poly.pdbx_seq_one_letter_code
_entity_poly.pdbx_strand_id
1 'polypeptide(L)'
;MRKTLSLALSLVLAAIAVAAPVAADDPAGSPATSATDSSAEQRYVSEYNRLLQLLNAQPVDLNQVKQTYETSFRAAVKARKPQIDEEVSVVLNAGLQGQATAGQVKQALDKGLQWFFYEEINALVGQAATALQNGDTAAAKTALARAETLFDGTIYVTAGKRDQNFSTLTQNVLKNVALPGLKQAIDKRDTTEFGVFRQYFQKTMMKVFVLGTMRYGAVVETDYKAGNTDAVKEHIVEGYFFFMPIYQYFSTGSVEAADAIRAAFGSGDGSKVKKADIDRWLARAIAGKINAYANATLDTDLAKGDLSRAKIHAAEGNAFLSQLEVIVKERLGAQAYAELEQHAEQYYAAVAAADAKEARAHAYAILSRVADIAGVRMTVGAAGLRVDGKDVSSSDIASYVDPTSGRTLASVRLVSEALGATVDWNTQAGRVTATKNGKTVAFSIGSRDIIVDGKKLENVSLDQPPVVRDNRLYIPLRALAEQLDGKVFWHDGNIVIHY
;
A
#
# COMPACT_ATOMS: atom_id res chain seq x y z
N MET A 1 -1.02 9.05 31.80
CA MET A 1 -0.72 8.40 30.52
C MET A 1 -2.04 8.05 29.84
N ARG A 2 -2.50 8.86 28.87
CA ARG A 2 -3.61 8.43 28.01
C ARG A 2 -3.09 7.24 27.20
N LYS A 3 -3.76 6.09 27.27
CA LYS A 3 -3.53 4.99 26.33
C LYS A 3 -3.82 5.59 24.95
N THR A 4 -2.78 5.86 24.16
CA THR A 4 -2.93 6.36 22.80
C THR A 4 -3.64 5.28 21.99
N LEU A 5 -4.82 5.60 21.44
CA LEU A 5 -5.47 4.73 20.46
C LEU A 5 -4.52 4.53 19.27
N SER A 6 -4.60 3.40 18.55
CA SER A 6 -3.82 3.24 17.32
C SER A 6 -4.35 4.16 16.21
N LEU A 7 -3.50 4.65 15.31
CA LEU A 7 -3.87 5.44 14.13
C LEU A 7 -5.05 4.83 13.38
N ALA A 8 -5.00 3.53 13.10
CA ALA A 8 -6.07 2.90 12.36
C ALA A 8 -7.41 2.92 13.15
N LEU A 9 -7.39 2.87 14.47
CA LEU A 9 -8.57 3.04 15.32
C LEU A 9 -9.02 4.50 15.36
N SER A 10 -8.09 5.44 15.50
CA SER A 10 -8.36 6.88 15.63
C SER A 10 -8.89 7.47 14.32
N LEU A 11 -8.33 7.08 13.17
CA LEU A 11 -8.80 7.46 11.83
C LEU A 11 -10.20 6.94 11.52
N VAL A 12 -10.47 5.70 11.90
CA VAL A 12 -11.81 5.12 11.70
C VAL A 12 -12.82 5.82 12.61
N LEU A 13 -12.46 6.08 13.87
CA LEU A 13 -13.32 6.81 14.82
C LEU A 13 -13.55 8.27 14.39
N ALA A 14 -12.54 8.95 13.84
CA ALA A 14 -12.70 10.29 13.28
C ALA A 14 -13.66 10.29 12.09
N ALA A 15 -13.57 9.27 11.22
CA ALA A 15 -14.52 9.11 10.13
C ALA A 15 -15.97 8.90 10.62
N ILE A 16 -16.15 8.19 11.75
CA ILE A 16 -17.44 8.03 12.43
C ILE A 16 -17.94 9.34 13.03
N ALA A 17 -17.09 10.07 13.76
CA ALA A 17 -17.48 11.28 14.50
C ALA A 17 -17.98 12.39 13.59
N VAL A 18 -17.47 12.48 12.36
CA VAL A 18 -17.89 13.46 11.35
C VAL A 18 -19.22 13.04 10.67
N ALA A 19 -19.72 11.82 10.88
CA ALA A 19 -20.96 11.30 10.30
C ALA A 19 -22.23 11.56 11.15
N ALA A 20 -22.17 12.46 12.14
CA ALA A 20 -23.22 12.75 13.15
C ALA A 20 -23.34 11.67 14.27
N PRO A 21 -23.87 12.00 15.47
CA PRO A 21 -23.62 11.22 16.68
C PRO A 21 -24.37 9.89 16.67
N VAL A 22 -23.68 8.84 17.12
CA VAL A 22 -24.23 7.52 17.35
C VAL A 22 -25.22 7.60 18.52
N ALA A 23 -26.50 7.38 18.26
CA ALA A 23 -27.43 7.02 19.31
C ALA A 23 -27.04 5.63 19.81
N ALA A 24 -26.66 5.55 21.08
CA ALA A 24 -26.47 4.28 21.76
C ALA A 24 -27.86 3.71 22.04
N ASP A 25 -28.20 2.60 21.38
CA ASP A 25 -29.19 1.66 21.90
C ASP A 25 -28.59 0.27 21.84
N ASP A 26 -28.48 -0.33 23.02
CA ASP A 26 -28.47 -1.77 23.24
C ASP A 26 -29.62 -2.01 24.24
N PRO A 27 -30.50 -2.98 24.00
CA PRO A 27 -30.19 -4.27 24.61
C PRO A 27 -30.56 -5.49 23.76
N ALA A 28 -29.63 -6.44 23.78
CA ALA A 28 -29.83 -7.87 24.07
C ALA A 28 -30.85 -8.66 23.23
N GLY A 29 -30.29 -9.57 22.41
CA GLY A 29 -30.98 -10.75 21.90
C GLY A 29 -30.04 -11.66 21.10
N SER A 30 -29.34 -12.57 21.77
CA SER A 30 -28.72 -13.75 21.12
C SER A 30 -29.60 -14.98 21.35
N PRO A 31 -29.40 -16.10 20.64
CA PRO A 31 -29.08 -16.26 19.23
C PRO A 31 -30.10 -17.20 18.54
N ALA A 32 -30.20 -17.17 17.21
CA ALA A 32 -30.83 -18.25 16.46
C ALA A 32 -29.84 -18.78 15.43
N THR A 33 -29.07 -19.77 15.85
CA THR A 33 -28.45 -20.76 14.98
C THR A 33 -29.53 -21.59 14.31
N SER A 34 -29.58 -21.60 12.98
CA SER A 34 -30.08 -22.76 12.23
C SER A 34 -28.91 -23.36 11.45
N ALA A 35 -28.39 -24.45 11.98
CA ALA A 35 -27.54 -25.36 11.23
C ALA A 35 -28.43 -26.14 10.24
N THR A 36 -28.18 -25.95 8.94
CA THR A 36 -28.03 -26.99 7.89
C THR A 36 -27.99 -26.32 6.52
N ASP A 37 -26.86 -25.68 6.23
CA ASP A 37 -26.15 -25.70 4.94
C ASP A 37 -24.84 -24.96 5.17
N SER A 38 -23.75 -25.69 5.35
CA SER A 38 -22.46 -25.02 5.57
C SER A 38 -22.11 -24.25 4.30
N SER A 39 -22.06 -22.92 4.37
CA SER A 39 -21.62 -22.09 3.25
C SER A 39 -20.25 -22.58 2.73
N ALA A 40 -19.96 -22.31 1.46
CA ALA A 40 -18.67 -22.67 0.88
C ALA A 40 -17.49 -22.12 1.73
N GLU A 41 -17.67 -20.96 2.35
CA GLU A 41 -16.70 -20.33 3.25
C GLU A 41 -16.44 -21.14 4.53
N GLN A 42 -17.47 -21.69 5.16
CA GLN A 42 -17.30 -22.56 6.34
C GLN A 42 -16.55 -23.85 5.98
N ARG A 43 -16.84 -24.42 4.81
CA ARG A 43 -16.10 -25.56 4.28
C ARG A 43 -14.64 -25.21 4.06
N TYR A 44 -14.34 -24.06 3.44
CA TYR A 44 -12.95 -23.63 3.24
C TYR A 44 -12.19 -23.47 4.56
N VAL A 45 -12.79 -22.84 5.58
CA VAL A 45 -12.15 -22.70 6.89
C VAL A 45 -11.85 -24.06 7.52
N SER A 46 -12.80 -24.99 7.45
CA SER A 46 -12.64 -26.35 7.99
C SER A 46 -11.53 -27.13 7.27
N GLU A 47 -11.52 -27.10 5.94
CA GLU A 47 -10.49 -27.77 5.12
C GLU A 47 -9.12 -27.11 5.27
N TYR A 48 -9.06 -25.79 5.51
CA TYR A 48 -7.81 -25.09 5.75
C TYR A 48 -7.20 -25.51 7.08
N ASN A 49 -8.02 -25.60 8.15
CA ASN A 49 -7.58 -26.12 9.44
C ASN A 49 -7.11 -27.57 9.35
N ARG A 50 -7.81 -28.42 8.58
CA ARG A 50 -7.37 -29.79 8.30
C ARG A 50 -6.02 -29.82 7.59
N LEU A 51 -5.83 -28.98 6.58
CA LEU A 51 -4.56 -28.88 5.86
C LEU A 51 -3.42 -28.43 6.79
N LEU A 52 -3.67 -27.44 7.67
CA LEU A 52 -2.70 -27.00 8.67
C LEU A 52 -2.33 -28.14 9.65
N GLN A 53 -3.28 -28.97 10.05
CA GLN A 53 -2.99 -30.14 10.89
C GLN A 53 -2.06 -31.13 10.18
N LEU A 54 -2.34 -31.45 8.91
CA LEU A 54 -1.47 -32.31 8.10
C LEU A 54 -0.05 -31.74 7.95
N LEU A 55 0.06 -30.43 7.72
CA LEU A 55 1.33 -29.73 7.58
C LEU A 55 2.14 -29.65 8.89
N ASN A 56 1.51 -29.82 10.05
CA ASN A 56 2.18 -29.84 11.36
C ASN A 56 2.42 -31.26 11.90
N ALA A 57 2.00 -32.31 11.18
CA ALA A 57 2.24 -33.69 11.55
C ALA A 57 3.72 -34.06 11.50
N GLN A 58 4.13 -35.09 12.26
CA GLN A 58 5.51 -35.57 12.31
C GLN A 58 5.54 -37.09 12.12
N PRO A 59 6.03 -37.62 10.97
CA PRO A 59 6.46 -36.88 9.77
C PRO A 59 5.27 -36.28 8.99
N VAL A 60 5.54 -35.28 8.15
CA VAL A 60 4.53 -34.69 7.25
C VAL A 60 4.29 -35.63 6.06
N ASP A 61 3.04 -36.02 5.81
CA ASP A 61 2.64 -36.74 4.59
C ASP A 61 2.31 -35.77 3.45
N LEU A 62 3.30 -35.49 2.60
CA LEU A 62 3.15 -34.55 1.48
C LEU A 62 2.18 -35.04 0.40
N ASN A 63 1.94 -36.34 0.25
CA ASN A 63 0.96 -36.86 -0.69
C ASN A 63 -0.46 -36.56 -0.22
N GLN A 64 -0.72 -36.77 1.08
CA GLN A 64 -2.01 -36.44 1.68
C GLN A 64 -2.27 -34.93 1.69
N VAL A 65 -1.23 -34.12 1.94
CA VAL A 65 -1.29 -32.65 1.82
C VAL A 65 -1.67 -32.24 0.40
N LYS A 66 -0.99 -32.78 -0.63
CA LYS A 66 -1.31 -32.51 -2.04
C LYS A 66 -2.74 -32.87 -2.39
N GLN A 67 -3.17 -34.08 -2.02
CA GLN A 67 -4.54 -34.54 -2.28
C GLN A 67 -5.56 -33.60 -1.63
N THR A 68 -5.32 -33.17 -0.40
CA THR A 68 -6.22 -32.26 0.33
C THR A 68 -6.29 -30.90 -0.36
N TYR A 69 -5.15 -30.31 -0.73
CA TYR A 69 -5.11 -29.04 -1.47
C TYR A 69 -5.82 -29.11 -2.82
N GLU A 70 -5.53 -30.14 -3.62
CA GLU A 70 -6.12 -30.33 -4.94
C GLU A 70 -7.64 -30.53 -4.88
N THR A 71 -8.12 -31.29 -3.88
CA THR A 71 -9.55 -31.60 -3.74
C THR A 71 -10.33 -30.41 -3.17
N SER A 72 -9.77 -29.69 -2.19
CA SER A 72 -10.52 -28.71 -1.41
C SER A 72 -10.33 -27.27 -1.89
N PHE A 73 -9.21 -26.93 -2.54
CA PHE A 73 -8.84 -25.55 -2.83
C PHE A 73 -8.52 -25.26 -4.29
N ARG A 74 -7.77 -26.13 -4.97
CA ARG A 74 -7.12 -25.81 -6.26
C ARG A 74 -8.05 -25.20 -7.31
N ALA A 75 -9.25 -25.75 -7.48
CA ALA A 75 -10.21 -25.22 -8.45
C ALA A 75 -10.63 -23.77 -8.12
N ALA A 76 -10.94 -23.48 -6.86
CA ALA A 76 -11.34 -22.16 -6.40
C ALA A 76 -10.18 -21.16 -6.43
N VAL A 77 -9.00 -21.61 -6.01
CA VAL A 77 -7.77 -20.80 -6.07
C VAL A 77 -7.47 -20.38 -7.51
N LYS A 78 -7.53 -21.32 -8.48
CA LYS A 78 -7.36 -21.01 -9.89
C LYS A 78 -8.41 -20.03 -10.42
N ALA A 79 -9.67 -20.23 -10.04
CA ALA A 79 -10.75 -19.35 -10.47
C ALA A 79 -10.58 -17.92 -9.94
N ARG A 80 -10.09 -17.75 -8.71
CA ARG A 80 -9.88 -16.43 -8.11
C ARG A 80 -8.60 -15.76 -8.60
N LYS A 81 -7.47 -16.47 -8.54
CA LYS A 81 -6.15 -15.95 -8.91
C LYS A 81 -5.19 -17.10 -9.26
N PRO A 82 -5.06 -17.45 -10.56
CA PRO A 82 -4.25 -18.58 -11.03
C PRO A 82 -2.82 -18.61 -10.50
N GLN A 83 -2.20 -17.43 -10.36
CA GLN A 83 -0.83 -17.27 -9.84
C GLN A 83 -0.63 -17.94 -8.48
N ILE A 84 -1.65 -17.94 -7.60
CA ILE A 84 -1.54 -18.57 -6.30
C ILE A 84 -1.34 -20.09 -6.46
N ASP A 85 -2.12 -20.74 -7.33
CA ASP A 85 -1.97 -22.19 -7.58
C ASP A 85 -0.63 -22.50 -8.23
N GLU A 86 -0.19 -21.67 -9.17
CA GLU A 86 1.09 -21.83 -9.86
C GLU A 86 2.26 -21.82 -8.85
N GLU A 87 2.34 -20.79 -8.01
CA GLU A 87 3.43 -20.62 -7.06
C GLU A 87 3.39 -21.68 -5.94
N VAL A 88 2.21 -21.98 -5.39
CA VAL A 88 2.04 -23.02 -4.36
C VAL A 88 2.39 -24.41 -4.93
N SER A 89 1.92 -24.73 -6.13
CA SER A 89 2.18 -26.02 -6.77
C SER A 89 3.66 -26.22 -7.08
N VAL A 90 4.38 -25.16 -7.46
CA VAL A 90 5.84 -25.23 -7.67
C VAL A 90 6.56 -25.69 -6.41
N VAL A 91 6.27 -25.06 -5.26
CA VAL A 91 6.93 -25.43 -3.99
C VAL A 91 6.49 -26.83 -3.51
N LEU A 92 5.19 -27.15 -3.62
CA LEU A 92 4.66 -28.47 -3.24
C LEU A 92 5.28 -29.60 -4.07
N ASN A 93 5.40 -29.43 -5.39
CA ASN A 93 6.03 -30.41 -6.26
C ASN A 93 7.54 -30.55 -5.97
N ALA A 94 8.23 -29.45 -5.69
CA ALA A 94 9.63 -29.49 -5.26
C ALA A 94 9.78 -30.28 -3.94
N GLY A 95 8.85 -30.13 -3.01
CA GLY A 95 8.83 -30.91 -1.76
C GLY A 95 8.65 -32.41 -2.00
N LEU A 96 7.72 -32.80 -2.88
CA LEU A 96 7.51 -34.21 -3.28
C LEU A 96 8.72 -34.82 -3.99
N GLN A 97 9.53 -34.00 -4.65
CA GLN A 97 10.77 -34.40 -5.32
C GLN A 97 12.01 -34.34 -4.42
N GLY A 98 11.86 -33.97 -3.14
CA GLY A 98 12.98 -33.81 -2.20
C GLY A 98 13.85 -32.58 -2.46
N GLN A 99 13.40 -31.64 -3.29
CA GLN A 99 14.10 -30.41 -3.65
C GLN A 99 13.76 -29.22 -2.73
N ALA A 100 12.66 -29.32 -1.96
CA ALA A 100 12.27 -28.37 -0.94
C ALA A 100 11.93 -29.09 0.38
N THR A 101 12.10 -28.42 1.52
CA THR A 101 11.77 -29.00 2.82
C THR A 101 10.25 -29.05 3.03
N ALA A 102 9.78 -29.94 3.91
CA ALA A 102 8.37 -29.94 4.34
C ALA A 102 7.96 -28.60 4.98
N GLY A 103 8.89 -27.91 5.65
CA GLY A 103 8.67 -26.56 6.17
C GLY A 103 8.44 -25.53 5.06
N GLN A 104 9.22 -25.55 3.97
CA GLN A 104 8.97 -24.68 2.81
C GLN A 104 7.59 -24.93 2.19
N VAL A 105 7.20 -26.20 2.02
CA VAL A 105 5.87 -26.58 1.52
C VAL A 105 4.77 -26.06 2.44
N LYS A 106 4.93 -26.24 3.75
CA LYS A 106 3.99 -25.73 4.76
C LYS A 106 3.81 -24.23 4.62
N GLN A 107 4.89 -23.47 4.50
CA GLN A 107 4.80 -22.02 4.41
C GLN A 107 4.18 -21.53 3.11
N ALA A 108 4.51 -22.16 1.97
CA ALA A 108 3.89 -21.85 0.69
C ALA A 108 2.37 -22.10 0.71
N LEU A 109 1.93 -23.27 1.21
CA LEU A 109 0.50 -23.60 1.30
C LEU A 109 -0.25 -22.71 2.31
N ASP A 110 0.30 -22.52 3.51
CA ASP A 110 -0.32 -21.69 4.54
C ASP A 110 -0.50 -20.25 4.04
N LYS A 111 0.60 -19.61 3.62
CA LYS A 111 0.58 -18.19 3.22
C LYS A 111 -0.08 -17.98 1.85
N GLY A 112 0.07 -18.93 0.93
CA GLY A 112 -0.65 -18.92 -0.34
C GLY A 112 -2.16 -19.03 -0.18
N LEU A 113 -2.67 -19.85 0.75
CA LEU A 113 -4.10 -19.88 1.04
C LEU A 113 -4.56 -18.62 1.79
N GLN A 114 -3.74 -18.02 2.66
CA GLN A 114 -4.07 -16.71 3.23
C GLN A 114 -4.18 -15.62 2.15
N TRP A 115 -3.38 -15.69 1.09
CA TRP A 115 -3.57 -14.85 -0.10
C TRP A 115 -4.92 -15.13 -0.76
N PHE A 116 -5.26 -16.40 -1.02
CA PHE A 116 -6.56 -16.75 -1.60
C PHE A 116 -7.72 -16.20 -0.76
N PHE A 117 -7.68 -16.36 0.57
CA PHE A 117 -8.72 -15.82 1.45
C PHE A 117 -8.79 -14.31 1.45
N TYR A 118 -7.65 -13.62 1.38
CA TYR A 118 -7.62 -12.16 1.21
C TYR A 118 -8.38 -11.71 -0.05
N GLU A 119 -8.15 -12.39 -1.18
CA GLU A 119 -8.84 -12.10 -2.45
C GLU A 119 -10.35 -12.42 -2.37
N GLU A 120 -10.73 -13.55 -1.76
CA GLU A 120 -12.15 -13.92 -1.57
C GLU A 120 -12.88 -12.94 -0.64
N ILE A 121 -12.28 -12.56 0.48
CA ILE A 121 -12.84 -11.59 1.43
C ILE A 121 -13.08 -10.25 0.71
N ASN A 122 -12.08 -9.76 -0.05
CA ASN A 122 -12.23 -8.53 -0.81
C ASN A 122 -13.34 -8.61 -1.86
N ALA A 123 -13.47 -9.76 -2.54
CA ALA A 123 -14.53 -9.98 -3.51
C ALA A 123 -15.92 -9.97 -2.85
N LEU A 124 -16.08 -10.61 -1.69
CA LEU A 124 -17.34 -10.64 -0.94
C LEU A 124 -17.72 -9.27 -0.38
N VAL A 125 -16.77 -8.50 0.14
CA VAL A 125 -17.01 -7.11 0.55
C VAL A 125 -17.37 -6.22 -0.66
N GLY A 126 -16.78 -6.49 -1.83
CA GLY A 126 -17.17 -5.87 -3.09
C GLY A 126 -18.60 -6.20 -3.50
N GLN A 127 -19.00 -7.46 -3.40
CA GLN A 127 -20.39 -7.89 -3.63
C GLN A 127 -21.36 -7.20 -2.67
N ALA A 128 -21.00 -7.08 -1.40
CA ALA A 128 -21.79 -6.35 -0.42
C ALA A 128 -21.98 -4.87 -0.80
N ALA A 129 -20.91 -4.22 -1.31
CA ALA A 129 -20.99 -2.85 -1.83
C ALA A 129 -21.98 -2.72 -2.99
N THR A 130 -21.88 -3.62 -3.99
CA THR A 130 -22.76 -3.63 -5.16
C THR A 130 -24.22 -3.89 -4.78
N ALA A 131 -24.46 -4.87 -3.89
CA ALA A 131 -25.80 -5.15 -3.39
C ALA A 131 -26.40 -3.94 -2.67
N LEU A 132 -25.61 -3.27 -1.81
CA LEU A 132 -26.04 -2.06 -1.12
C LEU A 132 -26.37 -0.91 -2.08
N GLN A 133 -25.54 -0.70 -3.11
CA GLN A 133 -25.79 0.28 -4.18
C GLN A 133 -27.10 0.00 -4.93
N ASN A 134 -27.45 -1.27 -5.11
CA ASN A 134 -28.70 -1.69 -5.73
C ASN A 134 -29.90 -1.69 -4.77
N GLY A 135 -29.72 -1.27 -3.52
CA GLY A 135 -30.76 -1.25 -2.49
C GLY A 135 -31.08 -2.61 -1.85
N ASP A 136 -30.32 -3.65 -2.17
CA ASP A 136 -30.50 -5.00 -1.60
C ASP A 136 -29.66 -5.17 -0.32
N THR A 137 -30.21 -4.70 0.80
CA THR A 137 -29.55 -4.81 2.11
C THR A 137 -29.42 -6.26 2.58
N ALA A 138 -30.31 -7.16 2.17
CA ALA A 138 -30.27 -8.57 2.59
C ALA A 138 -29.11 -9.31 1.93
N ALA A 139 -28.93 -9.11 0.61
CA ALA A 139 -27.76 -9.62 -0.09
C ALA A 139 -26.46 -8.99 0.41
N ALA A 140 -26.47 -7.68 0.72
CA ALA A 140 -25.31 -7.00 1.29
C ALA A 140 -24.88 -7.61 2.64
N LYS A 141 -25.82 -7.83 3.57
CA LYS A 141 -25.56 -8.50 4.86
C LYS A 141 -25.05 -9.92 4.66
N THR A 142 -25.64 -10.67 3.74
CA THR A 142 -25.26 -12.05 3.45
C THR A 142 -23.83 -12.14 2.92
N ALA A 143 -23.47 -11.29 1.96
CA ALA A 143 -22.11 -11.23 1.42
C ALA A 143 -21.08 -10.81 2.48
N LEU A 144 -21.42 -9.82 3.33
CA LEU A 144 -20.54 -9.39 4.41
C LEU A 144 -20.35 -10.47 5.49
N ALA A 145 -21.39 -11.23 5.84
CA ALA A 145 -21.30 -12.32 6.80
C ALA A 145 -20.42 -13.48 6.30
N ARG A 146 -20.46 -13.77 4.99
CA ARG A 146 -19.54 -14.72 4.35
C ARG A 146 -18.09 -14.23 4.40
N ALA A 147 -17.87 -12.94 4.15
CA ALA A 147 -16.54 -12.32 4.29
C ALA A 147 -16.01 -12.41 5.73
N GLU A 148 -16.85 -12.13 6.73
CA GLU A 148 -16.51 -12.26 8.15
C GLU A 148 -16.15 -13.69 8.53
N THR A 149 -16.89 -14.69 8.02
CA THR A 149 -16.60 -16.11 8.25
C THR A 149 -15.19 -16.47 7.80
N LEU A 150 -14.80 -16.07 6.58
CA LEU A 150 -13.44 -16.30 6.08
C LEU A 150 -12.42 -15.52 6.91
N PHE A 151 -12.68 -14.25 7.20
CA PHE A 151 -11.77 -13.40 7.95
C PHE A 151 -11.44 -13.98 9.34
N ASP A 152 -12.47 -14.32 10.12
CA ASP A 152 -12.33 -14.87 11.47
C ASP A 152 -11.58 -16.21 11.47
N GLY A 153 -11.86 -17.07 10.48
CA GLY A 153 -11.26 -18.38 10.36
C GLY A 153 -9.84 -18.41 9.80
N THR A 154 -9.32 -17.29 9.27
CA THR A 154 -8.05 -17.27 8.52
C THR A 154 -7.15 -16.11 8.95
N ILE A 155 -7.31 -14.93 8.34
CA ILE A 155 -6.42 -13.77 8.48
C ILE A 155 -6.46 -13.17 9.89
N TYR A 156 -7.58 -13.28 10.61
CA TYR A 156 -7.72 -12.74 11.97
C TYR A 156 -6.62 -13.25 12.90
N VAL A 157 -6.28 -14.54 12.84
CA VAL A 157 -5.22 -15.14 13.67
C VAL A 157 -3.85 -14.57 13.32
N THR A 158 -3.56 -14.43 12.02
CA THR A 158 -2.30 -13.85 11.55
C THR A 158 -2.16 -12.39 11.96
N ALA A 159 -3.25 -11.61 11.91
CA ALA A 159 -3.28 -10.22 12.37
C ALA A 159 -2.85 -10.11 13.85
N GLY A 160 -3.37 -10.97 14.73
CA GLY A 160 -2.99 -11.01 16.14
C GLY A 160 -1.50 -11.35 16.35
N LYS A 161 -0.95 -12.28 15.55
CA LYS A 161 0.49 -12.58 15.58
C LYS A 161 1.32 -11.36 15.16
N ARG A 162 0.89 -10.61 14.15
CA ARG A 162 1.59 -9.39 13.70
C ARG A 162 1.52 -8.30 14.78
N ASP A 163 0.37 -8.12 15.41
CA ASP A 163 0.20 -7.18 16.52
C ASP A 163 1.16 -7.48 17.67
N GLN A 164 1.33 -8.75 18.03
CA GLN A 164 2.33 -9.16 19.03
C GLN A 164 3.77 -8.87 18.59
N ASN A 165 4.09 -9.05 17.31
CA ASN A 165 5.44 -8.79 16.80
C ASN A 165 5.81 -7.31 16.77
N PHE A 166 4.84 -6.43 16.53
CA PHE A 166 5.09 -5.01 16.27
C PHE A 166 4.43 -4.06 17.27
N SER A 167 3.75 -4.60 18.29
CA SER A 167 2.96 -3.81 19.25
C SER A 167 1.92 -2.90 18.58
N THR A 168 1.22 -3.43 17.58
CA THR A 168 0.15 -2.74 16.83
C THR A 168 -1.24 -3.23 17.28
N LEU A 169 -2.30 -2.60 16.77
CA LEU A 169 -3.71 -2.95 17.06
C LEU A 169 -4.50 -3.32 15.78
N THR A 170 -3.83 -3.87 14.78
CA THR A 170 -4.39 -4.21 13.45
C THR A 170 -5.58 -5.16 13.56
N GLN A 171 -5.47 -6.22 14.36
CA GLN A 171 -6.53 -7.20 14.58
C GLN A 171 -7.74 -6.56 15.25
N ASN A 172 -7.50 -5.74 16.28
CA ASN A 172 -8.55 -5.03 17.00
C ASN A 172 -9.32 -4.08 16.08
N VAL A 173 -8.61 -3.30 15.25
CA VAL A 173 -9.24 -2.37 14.30
C VAL A 173 -10.13 -3.08 13.30
N LEU A 174 -9.68 -4.22 12.76
CA LEU A 174 -10.48 -5.01 11.82
C LEU A 174 -11.78 -5.51 12.46
N LYS A 175 -11.69 -6.14 13.63
CA LYS A 175 -12.84 -6.81 14.26
C LYS A 175 -13.79 -5.86 14.97
N ASN A 176 -13.28 -4.84 15.63
CA ASN A 176 -14.06 -4.01 16.55
C ASN A 176 -14.42 -2.64 15.97
N VAL A 177 -13.94 -2.30 14.77
CA VAL A 177 -14.15 -0.97 14.19
C VAL A 177 -14.56 -1.05 12.72
N ALA A 178 -13.69 -1.58 11.87
CA ALA A 178 -13.92 -1.58 10.44
C ALA A 178 -15.11 -2.47 10.05
N LEU A 179 -15.16 -3.69 10.58
CA LEU A 179 -16.25 -4.62 10.30
C LEU A 179 -17.60 -4.19 10.91
N PRO A 180 -17.69 -3.73 12.17
CA PRO A 180 -18.90 -3.11 12.70
C PRO A 180 -19.36 -1.89 11.88
N GLY A 181 -18.43 -1.04 11.45
CA GLY A 181 -18.75 0.10 10.60
C GLY A 181 -19.35 -0.27 9.24
N LEU A 182 -18.83 -1.33 8.60
CA LEU A 182 -19.44 -1.89 7.39
C LEU A 182 -20.89 -2.36 7.62
N LYS A 183 -21.15 -3.05 8.76
CA LYS A 183 -22.49 -3.51 9.13
C LYS A 183 -23.44 -2.34 9.36
N GLN A 184 -23.00 -1.35 10.14
CA GLN A 184 -23.77 -0.15 10.43
C GLN A 184 -24.11 0.64 9.15
N ALA A 185 -23.16 0.77 8.23
CA ALA A 185 -23.40 1.43 6.95
C ALA A 185 -24.46 0.71 6.10
N ILE A 186 -24.48 -0.63 6.11
CA ILE A 186 -25.55 -1.41 5.44
C ILE A 186 -26.91 -1.13 6.11
N ASP A 187 -26.97 -1.14 7.44
CA ASP A 187 -28.20 -0.89 8.19
C ASP A 187 -28.79 0.50 7.90
N LYS A 188 -27.92 1.52 7.79
CA LYS A 188 -28.29 2.88 7.42
C LYS A 188 -28.54 3.08 5.92
N ARG A 189 -28.21 2.09 5.08
CA ARG A 189 -28.20 2.20 3.61
C ARG A 189 -27.25 3.30 3.10
N ASP A 190 -26.17 3.58 3.84
CA ASP A 190 -25.20 4.62 3.48
C ASP A 190 -24.05 4.01 2.66
N THR A 191 -24.12 4.20 1.34
CA THR A 191 -23.11 3.73 0.40
C THR A 191 -21.77 4.46 0.53
N THR A 192 -21.77 5.70 1.01
CA THR A 192 -20.54 6.50 1.20
C THR A 192 -19.81 6.03 2.46
N GLU A 193 -20.53 5.90 3.57
CA GLU A 193 -19.99 5.35 4.83
C GLU A 193 -19.49 3.92 4.61
N PHE A 194 -20.24 3.08 3.87
CA PHE A 194 -19.77 1.75 3.48
C PHE A 194 -18.47 1.81 2.69
N GLY A 195 -18.38 2.71 1.71
CA GLY A 195 -17.18 2.94 0.91
C GLY A 195 -15.96 3.31 1.76
N VAL A 196 -16.15 4.18 2.76
CA VAL A 196 -15.10 4.60 3.72
C VAL A 196 -14.63 3.42 4.57
N PHE A 197 -15.54 2.71 5.23
CA PHE A 197 -15.18 1.56 6.07
C PHE A 197 -14.60 0.40 5.27
N ARG A 198 -15.02 0.23 4.01
CA ARG A 198 -14.42 -0.75 3.11
C ARG A 198 -12.94 -0.46 2.92
N GLN A 199 -12.54 0.81 2.75
CA GLN A 199 -11.13 1.15 2.62
C GLN A 199 -10.35 0.84 3.89
N TYR A 200 -10.88 1.21 5.06
CA TYR A 200 -10.24 0.86 6.32
C TYR A 200 -10.13 -0.65 6.53
N PHE A 201 -11.17 -1.42 6.25
CA PHE A 201 -11.14 -2.89 6.38
C PHE A 201 -10.09 -3.50 5.44
N GLN A 202 -10.14 -3.17 4.15
CA GLN A 202 -9.25 -3.75 3.13
C GLN A 202 -7.79 -3.37 3.37
N LYS A 203 -7.50 -2.09 3.63
CA LYS A 203 -6.12 -1.60 3.80
C LYS A 203 -5.54 -1.96 5.18
N THR A 204 -6.37 -2.15 6.20
CA THR A 204 -5.92 -2.71 7.49
C THR A 204 -5.66 -4.22 7.36
N MET A 205 -6.45 -4.94 6.57
CA MET A 205 -6.15 -6.33 6.25
C MET A 205 -4.85 -6.44 5.45
N MET A 206 -4.64 -5.53 4.49
CA MET A 206 -3.39 -5.41 3.75
C MET A 206 -2.18 -5.14 4.66
N LYS A 207 -2.36 -4.36 5.74
CA LYS A 207 -1.31 -4.13 6.75
C LYS A 207 -0.82 -5.41 7.40
N VAL A 208 -1.67 -6.45 7.55
CA VAL A 208 -1.23 -7.76 8.06
C VAL A 208 -0.12 -8.35 7.18
N PHE A 209 -0.28 -8.22 5.86
CA PHE A 209 0.70 -8.66 4.87
C PHE A 209 1.96 -7.79 4.87
N VAL A 210 1.82 -6.46 4.98
CA VAL A 210 2.96 -5.52 5.15
C VAL A 210 3.81 -5.90 6.37
N LEU A 211 3.18 -6.11 7.52
CA LEU A 211 3.87 -6.51 8.76
C LEU A 211 4.49 -7.92 8.63
N GLY A 212 3.85 -8.82 7.87
CA GLY A 212 4.44 -10.10 7.48
C GLY A 212 5.74 -9.91 6.69
N THR A 213 5.70 -9.13 5.61
CA THR A 213 6.86 -8.81 4.77
C THR A 213 7.99 -8.16 5.59
N MET A 214 7.68 -7.20 6.46
CA MET A 214 8.67 -6.57 7.36
C MET A 214 9.31 -7.59 8.30
N ARG A 215 8.50 -8.47 8.92
CA ARG A 215 9.02 -9.50 9.83
C ARG A 215 10.02 -10.39 9.10
N TYR A 216 9.68 -10.91 7.93
CA TYR A 216 10.57 -11.83 7.22
C TYR A 216 11.75 -11.13 6.56
N GLY A 217 11.66 -9.82 6.28
CA GLY A 217 12.82 -9.00 5.96
C GLY A 217 13.88 -9.01 7.08
N ALA A 218 13.45 -8.94 8.34
CA ALA A 218 14.33 -8.98 9.51
C ALA A 218 14.79 -10.39 9.89
N VAL A 219 13.88 -11.37 9.84
CA VAL A 219 14.19 -12.76 10.23
C VAL A 219 15.19 -13.39 9.29
N VAL A 220 14.95 -13.30 7.97
CA VAL A 220 15.84 -13.90 6.97
C VAL A 220 17.25 -13.34 7.12
N GLU A 221 17.38 -12.03 7.33
CA GLU A 221 18.68 -11.40 7.55
C GLU A 221 19.37 -11.94 8.82
N THR A 222 18.61 -12.14 9.90
CA THR A 222 19.11 -12.67 11.17
C THR A 222 19.59 -14.11 11.02
N ASP A 223 18.78 -14.98 10.42
CA ASP A 223 19.11 -16.39 10.21
C ASP A 223 20.27 -16.58 9.25
N TYR A 224 20.35 -15.75 8.20
CA TYR A 224 21.46 -15.75 7.26
C TYR A 224 22.78 -15.42 7.97
N LYS A 225 22.80 -14.37 8.81
CA LYS A 225 23.97 -14.00 9.61
C LYS A 225 24.37 -15.10 10.62
N ALA A 226 23.40 -15.88 11.11
CA ALA A 226 23.64 -17.00 12.01
C ALA A 226 24.04 -18.31 11.31
N GLY A 227 23.99 -18.38 9.97
CA GLY A 227 24.27 -19.59 9.21
C GLY A 227 23.13 -20.63 9.21
N ASN A 228 21.92 -20.25 9.64
CA ASN A 228 20.75 -21.14 9.77
C ASN A 228 20.10 -21.43 8.40
N THR A 229 20.80 -22.18 7.55
CA THR A 229 20.46 -22.34 6.12
C THR A 229 19.02 -22.83 5.87
N ASP A 230 18.52 -23.79 6.65
CA ASP A 230 17.16 -24.31 6.46
C ASP A 230 16.10 -23.29 6.90
N ALA A 231 16.32 -22.58 8.00
CA ALA A 231 15.44 -21.50 8.43
C ALA A 231 15.39 -20.36 7.40
N VAL A 232 16.53 -20.00 6.79
CA VAL A 232 16.59 -19.01 5.70
C VAL A 232 15.68 -19.40 4.54
N LYS A 233 15.75 -20.66 4.08
CA LYS A 233 14.91 -21.16 2.97
C LYS A 233 13.43 -21.07 3.29
N GLU A 234 13.03 -21.44 4.51
CA GLU A 234 11.62 -21.38 4.94
C GLU A 234 11.12 -19.93 5.10
N HIS A 235 11.91 -19.08 5.72
CA HIS A 235 11.56 -17.69 5.99
C HIS A 235 11.56 -16.82 4.73
N ILE A 236 12.34 -17.16 3.70
CA ILE A 236 12.24 -16.54 2.37
C ILE A 236 10.88 -16.84 1.73
N VAL A 237 10.42 -18.10 1.79
CA VAL A 237 9.10 -18.48 1.26
C VAL A 237 8.00 -17.70 1.97
N GLU A 238 8.06 -17.58 3.30
CA GLU A 238 7.09 -16.76 4.04
C GLU A 238 7.11 -15.30 3.60
N GLY A 239 8.29 -14.68 3.51
CA GLY A 239 8.42 -13.29 3.08
C GLY A 239 7.87 -13.05 1.66
N TYR A 240 8.14 -13.96 0.73
CA TYR A 240 7.61 -13.92 -0.63
C TYR A 240 6.08 -13.97 -0.63
N PHE A 241 5.48 -15.01 -0.03
CA PHE A 241 4.02 -15.17 -0.03
C PHE A 241 3.27 -14.14 0.82
N PHE A 242 3.92 -13.49 1.79
CA PHE A 242 3.34 -12.32 2.46
C PHE A 242 3.33 -11.08 1.55
N PHE A 243 4.31 -10.92 0.67
CA PHE A 243 4.40 -9.74 -0.18
C PHE A 243 3.55 -9.83 -1.46
N MET A 244 3.43 -11.01 -2.06
CA MET A 244 2.71 -11.17 -3.33
C MET A 244 1.22 -10.71 -3.32
N PRO A 245 0.44 -10.88 -2.24
CA PRO A 245 -0.92 -10.33 -2.15
C PRO A 245 -1.00 -8.81 -2.32
N ILE A 246 0.08 -8.10 -1.99
CA ILE A 246 0.11 -6.63 -1.94
C ILE A 246 0.96 -6.01 -3.07
N TYR A 247 1.67 -6.84 -3.83
CA TYR A 247 2.55 -6.42 -4.92
C TYR A 247 1.86 -5.48 -5.92
N GLN A 248 0.68 -5.87 -6.44
CA GLN A 248 -0.04 -5.08 -7.45
C GLN A 248 -0.51 -3.72 -6.91
N TYR A 249 -0.88 -3.65 -5.63
CA TYR A 249 -1.23 -2.37 -5.01
C TYR A 249 0.00 -1.47 -4.91
N PHE A 250 1.13 -2.05 -4.52
CA PHE A 250 2.35 -1.30 -4.22
C PHE A 250 3.09 -0.86 -5.48
N SER A 251 2.99 -1.61 -6.57
CA SER A 251 3.56 -1.21 -7.87
C SER A 251 2.91 0.07 -8.42
N THR A 252 1.64 0.34 -8.11
CA THR A 252 1.00 1.63 -8.46
C THR A 252 1.54 2.81 -7.63
N GLY A 253 2.11 2.53 -6.46
CA GLY A 253 2.79 3.51 -5.62
C GLY A 253 4.23 3.76 -6.10
N SER A 254 4.99 2.67 -6.28
CA SER A 254 6.33 2.66 -6.86
C SER A 254 6.63 1.28 -7.45
N VAL A 255 6.75 1.20 -8.79
CA VAL A 255 7.06 -0.07 -9.49
C VAL A 255 8.42 -0.59 -9.04
N GLU A 256 9.42 0.30 -9.01
CA GLU A 256 10.79 -0.01 -8.56
C GLU A 256 10.80 -0.66 -7.17
N ALA A 257 10.09 -0.05 -6.21
CA ALA A 257 10.07 -0.55 -4.86
C ALA A 257 9.37 -1.90 -4.75
N ALA A 258 8.23 -2.07 -5.44
CA ALA A 258 7.51 -3.33 -5.44
C ALA A 258 8.33 -4.46 -6.09
N ASP A 259 9.00 -4.18 -7.21
CA ASP A 259 9.88 -5.12 -7.88
C ASP A 259 11.10 -5.48 -7.04
N ALA A 260 11.70 -4.52 -6.36
CA ALA A 260 12.85 -4.76 -5.49
C ALA A 260 12.52 -5.73 -4.34
N ILE A 261 11.35 -5.58 -3.69
CA ILE A 261 10.92 -6.50 -2.62
C ILE A 261 10.66 -7.90 -3.19
N ARG A 262 9.93 -7.98 -4.31
CA ARG A 262 9.66 -9.26 -4.98
C ARG A 262 10.95 -9.97 -5.38
N ALA A 263 11.91 -9.25 -5.95
CA ALA A 263 13.20 -9.79 -6.35
C ALA A 263 14.05 -10.25 -5.15
N ALA A 264 14.02 -9.50 -4.03
CA ALA A 264 14.76 -9.88 -2.83
C ALA A 264 14.34 -11.26 -2.31
N PHE A 265 13.04 -11.46 -2.06
CA PHE A 265 12.54 -12.76 -1.61
C PHE A 265 12.55 -13.82 -2.73
N GLY A 266 12.16 -13.45 -3.95
CA GLY A 266 12.11 -14.38 -5.09
C GLY A 266 13.48 -14.91 -5.54
N SER A 267 14.58 -14.30 -5.10
CA SER A 267 15.93 -14.77 -5.41
C SER A 267 16.29 -16.12 -4.76
N GLY A 268 15.63 -16.49 -3.65
CA GLY A 268 16.04 -17.64 -2.84
C GLY A 268 17.34 -17.43 -2.05
N ASP A 269 17.98 -16.26 -2.16
CA ASP A 269 19.26 -15.95 -1.53
C ASP A 269 19.07 -15.01 -0.32
N GLY A 270 19.31 -15.55 0.88
CA GLY A 270 19.20 -14.79 2.14
C GLY A 270 20.15 -13.60 2.23
N SER A 271 21.22 -13.57 1.43
CA SER A 271 22.11 -12.41 1.35
C SER A 271 21.44 -11.19 0.72
N LYS A 272 20.40 -11.39 -0.11
CA LYS A 272 19.66 -10.34 -0.82
C LYS A 272 18.51 -9.75 0.00
N VAL A 273 18.10 -10.41 1.08
CA VAL A 273 17.04 -9.93 1.97
C VAL A 273 17.66 -9.15 3.12
N LYS A 274 17.45 -7.84 3.15
CA LYS A 274 17.92 -6.94 4.21
C LYS A 274 16.75 -6.15 4.79
N LYS A 275 16.59 -6.13 6.12
CA LYS A 275 15.49 -5.41 6.78
C LYS A 275 15.42 -3.95 6.32
N ALA A 276 16.57 -3.26 6.32
CA ALA A 276 16.63 -1.85 5.97
C ALA A 276 16.17 -1.55 4.53
N ASP A 277 16.50 -2.45 3.59
CA ASP A 277 16.08 -2.32 2.19
C ASP A 277 14.58 -2.61 2.04
N ILE A 278 14.09 -3.71 2.64
CA ILE A 278 12.65 -4.06 2.62
C ILE A 278 11.81 -2.92 3.21
N ASP A 279 12.20 -2.37 4.37
CA ASP A 279 11.49 -1.26 5.00
C ASP A 279 11.54 0.00 4.13
N ARG A 280 12.69 0.30 3.49
CA ARG A 280 12.81 1.45 2.57
C ARG A 280 11.87 1.29 1.37
N TRP A 281 11.82 0.12 0.76
CA TRP A 281 10.98 -0.12 -0.40
C TRP A 281 9.49 -0.12 -0.05
N LEU A 282 9.10 -0.72 1.08
CA LEU A 282 7.72 -0.62 1.57
C LEU A 282 7.34 0.84 1.80
N ALA A 283 8.21 1.63 2.44
CA ALA A 283 7.96 3.05 2.67
C ALA A 283 7.74 3.83 1.37
N ARG A 284 8.59 3.63 0.35
CA ARG A 284 8.45 4.29 -0.97
C ARG A 284 7.14 3.95 -1.66
N ALA A 285 6.81 2.65 -1.75
CA ALA A 285 5.57 2.21 -2.37
C ALA A 285 4.33 2.79 -1.66
N ILE A 286 4.29 2.71 -0.32
CA ILE A 286 3.16 3.22 0.47
C ILE A 286 3.08 4.76 0.36
N ALA A 287 4.20 5.47 0.43
CA ALA A 287 4.24 6.92 0.30
C ALA A 287 3.71 7.41 -1.06
N GLY A 288 4.06 6.70 -2.14
CA GLY A 288 3.50 6.94 -3.47
C GLY A 288 1.98 6.79 -3.51
N LYS A 289 1.41 5.81 -2.79
CA LYS A 289 -0.03 5.63 -2.66
C LYS A 289 -0.69 6.77 -1.89
N ILE A 290 -0.14 7.16 -0.74
CA ILE A 290 -0.69 8.27 0.07
C ILE A 290 -0.75 9.56 -0.76
N ASN A 291 0.31 9.87 -1.50
CA ASN A 291 0.37 11.04 -2.38
C ASN A 291 -0.67 10.97 -3.50
N ALA A 292 -0.77 9.82 -4.18
CA ALA A 292 -1.76 9.62 -5.24
C ALA A 292 -3.19 9.84 -4.75
N TYR A 293 -3.56 9.34 -3.56
CA TYR A 293 -4.90 9.56 -2.99
C TYR A 293 -5.12 10.98 -2.50
N ALA A 294 -4.09 11.67 -1.97
CA ALA A 294 -4.19 13.08 -1.64
C ALA A 294 -4.49 13.93 -2.88
N ASN A 295 -3.76 13.69 -3.98
CA ASN A 295 -4.02 14.34 -5.26
C ASN A 295 -5.40 13.99 -5.83
N ALA A 296 -5.81 12.72 -5.80
CA ALA A 296 -7.15 12.32 -6.26
C ALA A 296 -8.25 13.03 -5.47
N THR A 297 -8.12 13.07 -4.13
CA THR A 297 -9.09 13.73 -3.27
C THR A 297 -9.20 15.23 -3.56
N LEU A 298 -8.05 15.93 -3.62
CA LEU A 298 -8.02 17.39 -3.67
C LEU A 298 -8.13 17.93 -5.10
N ASP A 299 -7.36 17.38 -6.04
CA ASP A 299 -7.26 17.88 -7.43
C ASP A 299 -8.32 17.28 -8.35
N THR A 300 -8.98 16.18 -7.95
CA THR A 300 -10.01 15.54 -8.77
C THR A 300 -11.39 15.58 -8.11
N ASP A 301 -11.57 14.99 -6.94
CA ASP A 301 -12.92 14.78 -6.40
C ASP A 301 -13.50 16.07 -5.79
N LEU A 302 -12.79 16.72 -4.86
CA LEU A 302 -13.24 18.00 -4.29
C LEU A 302 -13.31 19.10 -5.35
N ALA A 303 -12.35 19.15 -6.27
CA ALA A 303 -12.35 20.10 -7.38
C ALA A 303 -13.59 19.94 -8.30
N LYS A 304 -14.17 18.73 -8.38
CA LYS A 304 -15.40 18.43 -9.12
C LYS A 304 -16.67 18.47 -8.25
N GLY A 305 -16.55 18.75 -6.96
CA GLY A 305 -17.66 18.72 -6.01
C GLY A 305 -18.16 17.32 -5.64
N ASP A 306 -17.42 16.26 -5.95
CA ASP A 306 -17.78 14.88 -5.60
C ASP A 306 -17.34 14.54 -4.17
N LEU A 307 -18.11 15.03 -3.20
CA LEU A 307 -17.81 14.87 -1.78
C LEU A 307 -17.80 13.40 -1.33
N SER A 308 -18.65 12.54 -1.93
CA SER A 308 -18.69 11.12 -1.60
C SER A 308 -17.38 10.43 -1.97
N ARG A 309 -16.91 10.62 -3.22
CA ARG A 309 -15.62 10.08 -3.66
C ARG A 309 -14.45 10.69 -2.91
N ALA A 310 -14.48 11.99 -2.63
CA ALA A 310 -13.45 12.67 -1.86
C ALA A 310 -13.29 12.04 -0.47
N LYS A 311 -14.39 11.78 0.25
CA LYS A 311 -14.35 11.08 1.55
C LYS A 311 -13.77 9.67 1.42
N ILE A 312 -14.15 8.93 0.39
CA ILE A 312 -13.65 7.56 0.17
C ILE A 312 -12.14 7.55 -0.13
N HIS A 313 -11.66 8.42 -1.01
CA HIS A 313 -10.22 8.51 -1.32
C HIS A 313 -9.40 9.08 -0.17
N ALA A 314 -9.92 10.03 0.61
CA ALA A 314 -9.27 10.51 1.82
C ALA A 314 -9.10 9.39 2.85
N ALA A 315 -10.14 8.59 3.09
CA ALA A 315 -10.06 7.42 3.95
C ALA A 315 -9.06 6.38 3.42
N GLU A 316 -9.00 6.18 2.11
CA GLU A 316 -8.04 5.25 1.51
C GLU A 316 -6.59 5.70 1.71
N GLY A 317 -6.28 6.98 1.48
CA GLY A 317 -4.96 7.56 1.76
C GLY A 317 -4.56 7.43 3.24
N ASN A 318 -5.49 7.73 4.16
CA ASN A 318 -5.29 7.56 5.60
C ASN A 318 -5.07 6.10 6.00
N ALA A 319 -5.79 5.16 5.39
CA ALA A 319 -5.60 3.74 5.65
C ALA A 319 -4.25 3.22 5.15
N PHE A 320 -3.71 3.76 4.04
CA PHE A 320 -2.32 3.53 3.61
C PHE A 320 -1.30 4.14 4.59
N LEU A 321 -1.53 5.36 5.09
CA LEU A 321 -0.68 5.97 6.11
C LEU A 321 -0.54 5.08 7.36
N SER A 322 -1.62 4.39 7.74
CA SER A 322 -1.60 3.44 8.86
C SER A 322 -0.60 2.29 8.71
N GLN A 323 -0.20 1.94 7.48
CA GLN A 323 0.76 0.88 7.20
C GLN A 323 2.20 1.33 7.46
N LEU A 324 2.46 2.63 7.54
CA LEU A 324 3.77 3.20 7.88
C LEU A 324 4.04 3.24 9.38
N GLU A 325 3.11 2.79 10.23
CA GLU A 325 3.20 2.86 11.70
C GLU A 325 4.57 2.48 12.26
N VAL A 326 5.02 1.27 11.96
CA VAL A 326 6.24 0.72 12.50
C VAL A 326 7.45 1.49 11.98
N ILE A 327 7.48 1.77 10.67
CA ILE A 327 8.60 2.46 10.01
C ILE A 327 8.75 3.90 10.54
N VAL A 328 7.65 4.64 10.69
CA VAL A 328 7.67 6.00 11.23
C VAL A 328 8.11 5.98 12.70
N LYS A 329 7.56 5.07 13.52
CA LYS A 329 7.96 4.97 14.93
C LYS A 329 9.44 4.64 15.08
N GLU A 330 9.96 3.72 14.27
CA GLU A 330 11.38 3.35 14.28
C GLU A 330 12.30 4.48 13.80
N ARG A 331 11.92 5.23 12.74
CA ARG A 331 12.81 6.22 12.10
C ARG A 331 12.67 7.64 12.62
N LEU A 332 11.46 8.03 13.01
CA LEU A 332 11.09 9.40 13.39
C LEU A 332 10.58 9.51 14.83
N GLY A 333 10.29 8.39 15.49
CA GLY A 333 9.81 8.32 16.87
C GLY A 333 8.29 8.31 17.00
N ALA A 334 7.81 7.89 18.18
CA ALA A 334 6.37 7.76 18.46
C ALA A 334 5.61 9.10 18.43
N GLN A 335 6.26 10.20 18.80
CA GLN A 335 5.65 11.53 18.74
C GLN A 335 5.38 11.96 17.29
N ALA A 336 6.35 11.75 16.40
CA ALA A 336 6.19 12.02 14.98
C ALA A 336 5.01 11.26 14.37
N TYR A 337 4.82 10.02 14.82
CA TYR A 337 3.68 9.22 14.42
C TYR A 337 2.37 9.81 14.95
N ALA A 338 2.30 10.18 16.24
CA ALA A 338 1.11 10.80 16.85
C ALA A 338 0.68 12.10 16.11
N GLU A 339 1.65 12.93 15.70
CA GLU A 339 1.40 14.14 14.92
C GLU A 339 0.82 13.82 13.53
N LEU A 340 1.31 12.76 12.88
CA LEU A 340 0.70 12.25 11.64
C LEU A 340 -0.74 11.78 11.86
N GLU A 341 -1.05 11.15 12.99
CA GLU A 341 -2.42 10.75 13.33
C GLU A 341 -3.34 11.96 13.43
N GLN A 342 -2.92 12.97 14.18
CA GLN A 342 -3.70 14.20 14.32
C GLN A 342 -3.97 14.87 12.97
N HIS A 343 -2.95 15.02 12.11
CA HIS A 343 -3.15 15.62 10.80
C HIS A 343 -4.03 14.78 9.88
N ALA A 344 -3.95 13.45 9.96
CA ALA A 344 -4.79 12.58 9.14
C ALA A 344 -6.27 12.63 9.56
N GLU A 345 -6.57 12.78 10.85
CA GLU A 345 -7.93 13.05 11.33
C GLU A 345 -8.44 14.42 10.86
N GLN A 346 -7.63 15.46 11.02
CA GLN A 346 -7.98 16.82 10.59
C GLN A 346 -8.15 16.92 9.07
N TYR A 347 -7.30 16.22 8.30
CA TYR A 347 -7.42 16.09 6.86
C TYR A 347 -8.77 15.51 6.46
N TYR A 348 -9.17 14.38 7.06
CA TYR A 348 -10.45 13.76 6.74
C TYR A 348 -11.64 14.65 7.13
N ALA A 349 -11.57 15.30 8.29
CA ALA A 349 -12.60 16.24 8.74
C ALA A 349 -12.76 17.43 7.79
N ALA A 350 -11.64 18.02 7.33
CA ALA A 350 -11.65 19.10 6.35
C ALA A 350 -12.23 18.64 4.99
N VAL A 351 -11.86 17.45 4.51
CA VAL A 351 -12.45 16.86 3.30
C VAL A 351 -13.96 16.70 3.45
N ALA A 352 -14.43 16.15 4.58
CA ALA A 352 -15.85 15.95 4.84
C ALA A 352 -16.63 17.28 4.97
N ALA A 353 -15.97 18.35 5.40
CA ALA A 353 -16.50 19.72 5.41
C ALA A 353 -16.39 20.43 4.04
N ALA A 354 -15.88 19.76 3.00
CA ALA A 354 -15.54 20.32 1.70
C ALA A 354 -14.57 21.52 1.76
N ASP A 355 -13.77 21.63 2.83
CA ASP A 355 -12.74 22.65 2.98
C ASP A 355 -11.44 22.20 2.30
N ALA A 356 -11.36 22.44 0.99
CA ALA A 356 -10.21 22.05 0.18
C ALA A 356 -8.91 22.75 0.61
N LYS A 357 -8.99 23.94 1.22
CA LYS A 357 -7.80 24.69 1.66
C LYS A 357 -7.21 24.03 2.90
N GLU A 358 -8.04 23.80 3.92
CA GLU A 358 -7.60 23.15 5.16
C GLU A 358 -7.19 21.69 4.91
N ALA A 359 -7.93 20.98 4.04
CA ALA A 359 -7.56 19.63 3.64
C ALA A 359 -6.17 19.60 2.96
N ARG A 360 -5.86 20.59 2.10
CA ARG A 360 -4.54 20.65 1.45
C ARG A 360 -3.41 20.92 2.44
N ALA A 361 -3.65 21.77 3.44
CA ALA A 361 -2.66 22.06 4.48
C ALA A 361 -2.31 20.79 5.28
N HIS A 362 -3.32 20.03 5.72
CA HIS A 362 -3.09 18.77 6.43
C HIS A 362 -2.50 17.68 5.55
N ALA A 363 -2.94 17.56 4.29
CA ALA A 363 -2.32 16.65 3.33
C ALA A 363 -0.83 16.96 3.12
N TYR A 364 -0.46 18.25 3.01
CA TYR A 364 0.94 18.66 2.95
C TYR A 364 1.71 18.28 4.21
N ALA A 365 1.15 18.52 5.40
CA ALA A 365 1.79 18.15 6.66
C ALA A 365 2.08 16.63 6.74
N ILE A 366 1.13 15.80 6.31
CA ILE A 366 1.29 14.35 6.22
C ILE A 366 2.38 13.99 5.21
N LEU A 367 2.26 14.47 3.97
CA LEU A 367 3.15 14.10 2.87
C LEU A 367 4.59 14.58 3.11
N SER A 368 4.77 15.77 3.68
CA SER A 368 6.09 16.30 4.00
C SER A 368 6.78 15.47 5.09
N ARG A 369 6.03 15.00 6.08
CA ARG A 369 6.58 14.12 7.11
C ARG A 369 6.86 12.71 6.59
N VAL A 370 6.03 12.18 5.70
CA VAL A 370 6.31 10.90 5.01
C VAL A 370 7.57 11.01 4.12
N ALA A 371 7.81 12.16 3.49
CA ALA A 371 9.02 12.38 2.70
C ALA A 371 10.32 12.43 3.54
N ASP A 372 10.24 12.51 4.88
CA ASP A 372 11.41 12.32 5.75
C ASP A 372 11.89 10.87 5.81
N ILE A 373 11.04 9.89 5.48
CA ILE A 373 11.42 8.48 5.42
C ILE A 373 11.55 7.93 4.00
N ALA A 374 10.79 8.49 3.06
CA ALA A 374 10.76 8.09 1.67
C ALA A 374 10.17 9.22 0.81
N GLY A 375 10.98 9.99 0.11
CA GLY A 375 10.52 11.05 -0.81
C GLY A 375 11.48 12.22 -0.98
N VAL A 376 11.09 13.16 -1.85
CA VAL A 376 11.81 14.42 -2.09
C VAL A 376 11.02 15.59 -1.54
N ARG A 377 11.68 16.53 -0.85
CA ARG A 377 11.10 17.83 -0.47
C ARG A 377 11.92 18.98 -1.02
N MET A 378 11.26 20.02 -1.54
CA MET A 378 11.92 21.26 -1.92
C MET A 378 11.00 22.46 -1.77
N THR A 379 11.59 23.64 -1.68
CA THR A 379 10.87 24.92 -1.62
C THR A 379 11.25 25.74 -2.84
N VAL A 380 10.26 26.34 -3.50
CA VAL A 380 10.50 27.20 -4.65
C VAL A 380 11.34 28.41 -4.23
N GLY A 381 12.38 28.72 -4.98
CA GLY A 381 13.34 29.78 -4.70
C GLY A 381 14.44 29.40 -3.69
N ALA A 382 14.33 28.28 -2.99
CA ALA A 382 15.38 27.80 -2.11
C ALA A 382 16.45 27.00 -2.89
N ALA A 383 17.70 27.10 -2.44
CA ALA A 383 18.80 26.32 -2.97
C ALA A 383 18.77 24.89 -2.38
N GLY A 384 18.74 23.88 -3.24
CA GLY A 384 18.76 22.46 -2.83
C GLY A 384 17.39 21.85 -2.50
N LEU A 385 17.44 20.59 -2.05
CA LEU A 385 16.28 19.76 -1.73
C LEU A 385 16.64 18.77 -0.62
N ARG A 386 15.64 18.04 -0.11
CA ARG A 386 15.84 16.90 0.80
C ARG A 386 15.41 15.61 0.11
N VAL A 387 16.18 14.54 0.30
CA VAL A 387 15.83 13.17 -0.12
C VAL A 387 15.82 12.27 1.10
N ASP A 388 14.72 11.58 1.34
CA ASP A 388 14.55 10.64 2.46
C ASP A 388 15.02 11.28 3.78
N GLY A 389 14.58 12.52 4.02
CA GLY A 389 14.91 13.31 5.20
C GLY A 389 16.34 13.88 5.26
N LYS A 390 17.19 13.66 4.27
CA LYS A 390 18.59 14.17 4.23
C LYS A 390 18.72 15.35 3.28
N ASP A 391 19.45 16.38 3.69
CA ASP A 391 19.74 17.53 2.82
C ASP A 391 20.66 17.12 1.66
N VAL A 392 20.23 17.45 0.46
CA VAL A 392 21.01 17.39 -0.78
C VAL A 392 21.22 18.82 -1.23
N SER A 393 22.30 19.42 -0.74
CA SER A 393 22.64 20.80 -1.07
C SER A 393 23.17 20.88 -2.50
N SER A 394 22.64 21.86 -3.24
CA SER A 394 23.32 22.44 -4.40
C SER A 394 23.33 23.93 -4.16
N SER A 395 24.51 24.50 -3.89
CA SER A 395 24.67 25.84 -3.32
C SER A 395 24.20 26.98 -4.24
N ASP A 396 23.85 26.67 -5.49
CA ASP A 396 23.54 27.64 -6.56
C ASP A 396 22.34 27.23 -7.44
N ILE A 397 21.58 26.17 -7.11
CA ILE A 397 20.46 25.70 -7.94
C ILE A 397 19.14 25.88 -7.18
N ALA A 398 18.36 26.86 -7.61
CA ALA A 398 17.02 27.12 -7.09
C ALA A 398 15.96 26.91 -8.18
N SER A 399 14.88 26.21 -7.83
CA SER A 399 13.67 26.22 -8.66
C SER A 399 13.03 27.61 -8.61
N TYR A 400 12.28 28.00 -9.66
CA TYR A 400 11.58 29.29 -9.69
C TYR A 400 10.24 29.15 -10.42
N VAL A 401 9.33 30.09 -10.16
CA VAL A 401 8.10 30.22 -10.95
C VAL A 401 8.40 31.07 -12.17
N ASP A 402 8.18 30.54 -13.36
CA ASP A 402 8.21 31.33 -14.58
C ASP A 402 7.01 32.30 -14.59
N PRO A 403 7.23 33.62 -14.72
CA PRO A 403 6.16 34.61 -14.61
C PRO A 403 5.20 34.58 -15.81
N THR A 404 5.61 34.03 -16.95
CA THR A 404 4.79 33.98 -18.16
C THR A 404 3.86 32.77 -18.14
N SER A 405 4.39 31.61 -17.77
CA SER A 405 3.63 30.35 -17.77
C SER A 405 2.98 30.01 -16.43
N GLY A 406 3.41 30.65 -15.34
CA GLY A 406 3.02 30.30 -13.97
C GLY A 406 3.55 28.93 -13.50
N ARG A 407 4.44 28.28 -14.26
CA ARG A 407 4.96 26.95 -13.94
C ARG A 407 6.19 27.04 -13.06
N THR A 408 6.29 26.12 -12.09
CA THR A 408 7.53 25.90 -11.36
C THR A 408 8.53 25.18 -12.26
N LEU A 409 9.62 25.86 -12.58
CA LEU A 409 10.74 25.32 -13.32
C LEU A 409 11.83 24.88 -12.35
N ALA A 410 12.39 23.69 -12.59
CA ALA A 410 13.49 23.15 -11.80
C ALA A 410 14.58 22.58 -12.70
N SER A 411 15.81 22.53 -12.18
CA SER A 411 16.93 21.93 -12.90
C SER A 411 16.66 20.46 -13.17
N VAL A 412 16.78 20.07 -14.45
CA VAL A 412 16.55 18.68 -14.87
C VAL A 412 17.44 17.74 -14.07
N ARG A 413 18.73 18.06 -13.93
CA ARG A 413 19.70 17.23 -13.23
C ARG A 413 19.35 17.04 -11.76
N LEU A 414 19.13 18.15 -11.06
CA LEU A 414 18.84 18.13 -9.62
C LEU A 414 17.62 17.28 -9.28
N VAL A 415 16.51 17.46 -10.01
CA VAL A 415 15.27 16.70 -9.75
C VAL A 415 15.42 15.24 -10.19
N SER A 416 16.03 14.98 -11.34
CA SER A 416 16.20 13.61 -11.85
C SER A 416 17.07 12.77 -10.92
N GLU A 417 18.21 13.30 -10.48
CA GLU A 417 19.13 12.61 -9.58
C GLU A 417 18.49 12.38 -8.20
N ALA A 418 17.72 13.35 -7.68
CA ALA A 418 16.96 13.18 -6.45
C ALA A 418 15.90 12.06 -6.54
N LEU A 419 15.35 11.82 -7.73
CA LEU A 419 14.40 10.74 -8.01
C LEU A 419 15.09 9.40 -8.38
N GLY A 420 16.43 9.33 -8.26
CA GLY A 420 17.22 8.13 -8.52
C GLY A 420 17.59 7.90 -9.98
N ALA A 421 17.43 8.91 -10.85
CA ALA A 421 17.82 8.82 -12.26
C ALA A 421 19.25 9.32 -12.51
N THR A 422 19.92 8.76 -13.52
CA THR A 422 21.17 9.32 -14.05
C THR A 422 20.88 10.31 -15.18
N VAL A 423 21.67 11.37 -15.33
CA VAL A 423 21.43 12.41 -16.36
C VAL A 423 22.61 12.60 -17.29
N ASP A 424 22.35 12.41 -18.59
CA ASP A 424 23.26 12.65 -19.71
C ASP A 424 22.88 13.91 -20.50
N TRP A 425 23.88 14.61 -21.04
CA TRP A 425 23.71 15.80 -21.86
C TRP A 425 24.39 15.64 -23.22
N ASN A 426 23.59 15.74 -24.29
CA ASN A 426 24.09 15.78 -25.65
C ASN A 426 24.14 17.23 -26.16
N THR A 427 25.35 17.79 -26.19
CA THR A 427 25.61 19.17 -26.63
C THR A 427 25.22 19.42 -28.08
N GLN A 428 25.49 18.47 -28.99
CA GLN A 428 25.21 18.64 -30.43
C GLN A 428 23.71 18.68 -30.70
N ALA A 429 22.94 17.87 -29.98
CA ALA A 429 21.49 17.78 -30.12
C ALA A 429 20.73 18.77 -29.23
N GLY A 430 21.41 19.49 -28.32
CA GLY A 430 20.76 20.33 -27.32
C GLY A 430 19.76 19.55 -26.44
N ARG A 431 20.10 18.32 -26.08
CA ARG A 431 19.19 17.33 -25.48
C ARG A 431 19.71 16.79 -24.15
N VAL A 432 18.85 16.78 -23.15
CA VAL A 432 19.06 16.08 -21.88
C VAL A 432 18.33 14.73 -21.92
N THR A 433 18.95 13.69 -21.35
CA THR A 433 18.33 12.38 -21.17
C THR A 433 18.49 11.95 -19.71
N ALA A 434 17.38 11.75 -19.02
CA ALA A 434 17.33 11.14 -17.69
C ALA A 434 17.00 9.65 -17.82
N THR A 435 17.74 8.78 -17.13
CA THR A 435 17.55 7.33 -17.16
C THR A 435 17.30 6.79 -15.76
N LYS A 436 16.20 6.06 -15.56
CA LYS A 436 15.83 5.43 -14.30
C LYS A 436 15.30 4.03 -14.55
N ASN A 437 15.89 3.00 -13.96
CA ASN A 437 15.47 1.60 -14.08
C ASN A 437 15.27 1.14 -15.55
N GLY A 438 16.15 1.59 -16.46
CA GLY A 438 16.07 1.30 -17.89
C GLY A 438 15.10 2.19 -18.69
N LYS A 439 14.18 2.90 -18.02
CA LYS A 439 13.32 3.92 -18.63
C LYS A 439 14.13 5.16 -18.95
N THR A 440 13.98 5.71 -20.15
CA THR A 440 14.64 6.96 -20.58
C THR A 440 13.61 8.04 -20.81
N VAL A 441 13.89 9.25 -20.33
CA VAL A 441 13.07 10.45 -20.53
C VAL A 441 13.97 11.57 -21.04
N ALA A 442 13.69 12.08 -22.23
CA ALA A 442 14.51 13.09 -22.87
C ALA A 442 13.73 14.35 -23.24
N PHE A 443 14.42 15.48 -23.11
CA PHE A 443 13.91 16.82 -23.40
C PHE A 443 14.95 17.59 -24.19
N SER A 444 14.50 18.42 -25.14
CA SER A 444 15.40 19.23 -25.97
C SER A 444 15.11 20.72 -25.77
N ILE A 445 16.15 21.56 -25.81
CA ILE A 445 16.02 23.01 -25.65
C ILE A 445 14.98 23.55 -26.64
N GLY A 446 14.06 24.38 -26.16
CA GLY A 446 13.05 25.04 -27.00
C GLY A 446 11.94 24.14 -27.54
N SER A 447 12.02 22.82 -27.36
CA SER A 447 10.97 21.88 -27.80
C SER A 447 9.96 21.62 -26.68
N ARG A 448 8.68 21.52 -27.04
CA ARG A 448 7.62 21.09 -26.13
C ARG A 448 7.44 19.56 -26.08
N ASP A 449 8.16 18.84 -26.92
CA ASP A 449 8.03 17.38 -27.00
C ASP A 449 8.69 16.70 -25.81
N ILE A 450 8.04 15.64 -25.34
CA ILE A 450 8.58 14.72 -24.34
C ILE A 450 8.88 13.40 -25.04
N ILE A 451 10.12 12.92 -24.92
CA ILE A 451 10.54 11.64 -25.50
C ILE A 451 10.70 10.63 -24.37
N VAL A 452 9.93 9.54 -24.40
CA VAL A 452 10.04 8.42 -23.45
C VAL A 452 10.42 7.16 -24.22
N ASP A 453 11.48 6.49 -23.80
CA ASP A 453 11.99 5.26 -24.43
C ASP A 453 12.18 5.40 -25.95
N GLY A 454 12.75 6.53 -26.34
CA GLY A 454 13.03 6.88 -27.74
C GLY A 454 11.81 7.28 -28.58
N LYS A 455 10.61 7.30 -28.00
CA LYS A 455 9.35 7.66 -28.69
C LYS A 455 8.79 8.98 -28.16
N LYS A 456 8.32 9.83 -29.06
CA LYS A 456 7.58 11.03 -28.70
C LYS A 456 6.24 10.65 -28.06
N LEU A 457 5.87 11.32 -26.97
CA LEU A 457 4.53 11.23 -26.42
C LEU A 457 3.58 12.11 -27.25
N GLU A 458 2.65 11.49 -27.99
CA GLU A 458 1.77 12.22 -28.93
C GLU A 458 0.69 13.08 -28.23
N ASN A 459 0.25 12.69 -27.03
CA ASN A 459 -0.85 13.34 -26.31
C ASN A 459 -0.41 14.12 -25.06
N VAL A 460 0.90 14.27 -24.86
CA VAL A 460 1.46 15.00 -23.71
C VAL A 460 2.56 15.92 -24.22
N SER A 461 2.41 17.22 -23.99
CA SER A 461 3.41 18.22 -24.35
C SER A 461 3.68 19.14 -23.17
N LEU A 462 4.83 19.80 -23.19
CA LEU A 462 5.19 20.76 -22.16
C LEU A 462 4.43 22.07 -22.37
N ASP A 463 3.78 22.53 -21.30
CA ASP A 463 3.13 23.85 -21.26
C ASP A 463 4.16 24.98 -21.49
N GLN A 464 5.41 24.76 -21.10
CA GLN A 464 6.56 25.64 -21.37
C GLN A 464 7.76 24.80 -21.83
N PRO A 465 8.43 25.15 -22.93
CA PRO A 465 9.63 24.44 -23.38
C PRO A 465 10.78 24.57 -22.36
N PRO A 466 11.72 23.61 -22.34
CA PRO A 466 12.92 23.72 -21.51
C PRO A 466 13.73 24.97 -21.85
N VAL A 467 14.20 25.68 -20.83
CA VAL A 467 14.97 26.91 -20.95
C VAL A 467 16.35 26.77 -20.30
N VAL A 468 17.36 27.41 -20.90
CA VAL A 468 18.69 27.47 -20.30
C VAL A 468 18.78 28.72 -19.43
N ARG A 469 19.19 28.54 -18.18
CA ARG A 469 19.46 29.63 -17.23
C ARG A 469 20.67 29.24 -16.39
N ASP A 470 21.61 30.16 -16.21
CA ASP A 470 22.83 29.94 -15.43
C ASP A 470 23.58 28.65 -15.84
N ASN A 471 23.69 28.43 -17.17
CA ASN A 471 24.29 27.26 -17.80
C ASN A 471 23.65 25.90 -17.41
N ARG A 472 22.36 25.91 -17.02
CA ARG A 472 21.59 24.73 -16.64
C ARG A 472 20.26 24.70 -17.38
N LEU A 473 19.79 23.49 -17.70
CA LEU A 473 18.47 23.30 -18.30
C LEU A 473 17.39 23.21 -17.22
N TYR A 474 16.37 24.05 -17.35
CA TYR A 474 15.19 24.11 -16.49
C TYR A 474 13.95 23.68 -17.26
N ILE A 475 13.08 22.92 -16.60
CA ILE A 475 11.85 22.36 -17.18
C ILE A 475 10.70 22.41 -16.17
N PRO A 476 9.43 22.44 -16.60
CA PRO A 476 8.30 22.23 -15.68
C PRO A 476 8.51 20.99 -14.80
N LEU A 477 8.64 21.20 -13.49
CA LEU A 477 9.04 20.17 -12.54
C LEU A 477 8.14 18.94 -12.59
N ARG A 478 6.82 19.16 -12.66
CA ARG A 478 5.82 18.09 -12.70
C ARG A 478 5.97 17.22 -13.94
N ALA A 479 6.18 17.83 -15.10
CA ALA A 479 6.35 17.10 -16.35
C ALA A 479 7.56 16.17 -16.29
N LEU A 480 8.68 16.63 -15.72
CA LEU A 480 9.85 15.78 -15.50
C LEU A 480 9.59 14.68 -14.45
N ALA A 481 9.09 15.06 -13.28
CA ALA A 481 8.93 14.15 -12.15
C ALA A 481 7.96 13.02 -12.46
N GLU A 482 6.81 13.30 -13.10
CA GLU A 482 5.81 12.30 -13.45
C GLU A 482 6.33 11.29 -14.49
N GLN A 483 7.18 11.73 -15.44
CA GLN A 483 7.84 10.79 -16.35
C GLN A 483 8.89 9.92 -15.66
N LEU A 484 9.37 10.30 -14.47
CA LEU A 484 10.27 9.51 -13.62
C LEU A 484 9.54 8.80 -12.47
N ASP A 485 8.25 8.56 -12.66
CA ASP A 485 7.31 7.86 -11.77
C ASP A 485 7.01 8.62 -10.46
N GLY A 486 7.37 9.89 -10.37
CA GLY A 486 7.11 10.77 -9.23
C GLY A 486 5.68 11.29 -9.19
N LYS A 487 5.11 11.32 -7.98
CA LYS A 487 3.81 11.88 -7.65
C LYS A 487 4.08 13.22 -7.00
N VAL A 488 3.72 14.32 -7.67
CA VAL A 488 4.03 15.67 -7.20
C VAL A 488 2.86 16.23 -6.41
N PHE A 489 3.13 16.70 -5.20
CA PHE A 489 2.22 17.46 -4.37
C PHE A 489 2.77 18.87 -4.17
N TRP A 490 1.96 19.89 -4.40
CA TRP A 490 2.34 21.29 -4.25
C TRP A 490 1.43 21.98 -3.22
N HIS A 491 2.04 22.74 -2.32
CA HIS A 491 1.34 23.59 -1.35
C HIS A 491 2.19 24.80 -0.98
N ASP A 492 1.71 26.00 -1.33
CA ASP A 492 2.26 27.29 -0.90
C ASP A 492 3.78 27.43 -1.11
N GLY A 493 4.22 27.09 -2.32
CA GLY A 493 5.65 27.15 -2.70
C GLY A 493 6.48 25.96 -2.20
N ASN A 494 5.88 25.03 -1.46
CA ASN A 494 6.53 23.79 -1.04
C ASN A 494 6.10 22.63 -1.95
N ILE A 495 7.06 21.76 -2.25
CA ILE A 495 6.88 20.63 -3.16
C ILE A 495 7.32 19.35 -2.46
N VAL A 496 6.47 18.34 -2.54
CA VAL A 496 6.78 16.97 -2.11
C VAL A 496 6.65 16.03 -3.31
N ILE A 497 7.62 15.15 -3.51
CA ILE A 497 7.59 14.13 -4.57
C ILE A 497 7.77 12.75 -3.94
N HIS A 498 6.84 11.84 -4.23
CA HIS A 498 6.90 10.44 -3.82
C HIS A 498 7.01 9.55 -5.06
N TYR A 499 7.89 8.55 -5.08
CA TYR A 499 8.27 7.83 -6.30
C TYR A 499 8.62 6.37 -6.07
#